data_AF-E9I6T7-F1
#
_entry.id   AF-E9I6T7-F1
#
_cell.length_a   1.000
_cell.length_b   1.000
_cell.length_c   1.000
_cell.angle_alpha   90.00
_cell.angle_beta   90.00
_cell.angle_gamma   90.00
#
_symmetry.space_group_name_H-M   'P 1'
#
loop_
_entity.id
_entity.type
_entity.pdbx_description
1 polymer ?
#
loop_
_entity_poly.entity_id
_entity_poly.type
_entity_poly.pdbx_seq_one_letter_code
_entity_poly.pdbx_strand_id
1 'polypeptide(L)'
;MDGVERQKVALAYELAFVGDAKSFDVKKPIAKQFKIVPAKRGKVAVFFPAEKETSGLRFHLHAPFIPELSRASIKSSPENLPLFEQLSAVAAKSLHEIKALGLLTGEFLSTLPNNDDPLPKQYAVIRDAILNEMRTKSLVPTYGGEFAPAKRLFQARASLRSLLSPEDLAFVTGREDQPQWSISAPQKNSNQDRFLSSLGINTWDAEKLKSFFEANAREAHSFYNDSKLDLKVLKWLTTKSEEWLQNLYALLYKHCEDEDYGYLPDVHFVKLESGEWGKGATAYFRTDAFSADDRLNYVNKAILIA
;
A
#
# COMPACT_ATOMS: atom_id res chain seq x y z
N MET A 1 -3.86 33.45 -2.09
CA MET A 1 -4.37 34.33 -3.17
C MET A 1 -5.61 35.00 -2.64
N ASP A 2 -5.48 36.25 -2.23
CA ASP A 2 -6.58 37.10 -1.79
C ASP A 2 -7.33 37.62 -3.02
N GLY A 3 -8.66 37.57 -3.00
CA GLY A 3 -9.48 38.31 -3.97
C GLY A 3 -10.65 37.59 -4.64
N VAL A 4 -10.89 36.29 -4.40
CA VAL A 4 -12.15 35.64 -4.82
C VAL A 4 -12.91 35.20 -3.58
N GLU A 5 -14.08 35.80 -3.38
CA GLU A 5 -15.07 35.43 -2.38
C GLU A 5 -15.29 33.89 -2.39
N ARG A 6 -15.40 33.24 -1.22
CA ARG A 6 -15.62 31.78 -1.12
C ARG A 6 -16.84 31.40 -1.97
N GLN A 7 -16.60 30.74 -3.10
CA GLN A 7 -17.66 30.34 -4.00
C GLN A 7 -18.25 29.01 -3.54
N LYS A 8 -19.53 28.77 -3.87
CA LYS A 8 -20.16 27.47 -3.63
C LYS A 8 -19.66 26.48 -4.67
N VAL A 9 -18.68 25.67 -4.29
CA VAL A 9 -18.20 24.54 -5.09
C VAL A 9 -18.55 23.23 -4.39
N ALA A 10 -18.77 22.18 -5.17
CA ALA A 10 -19.14 20.87 -4.65
C ALA A 10 -18.60 19.73 -5.52
N LEU A 11 -18.53 18.56 -4.90
CA LEU A 11 -18.20 17.28 -5.52
C LEU A 11 -19.34 16.33 -5.24
N ALA A 12 -19.65 15.43 -6.17
CA ALA A 12 -20.62 14.38 -5.94
C ALA A 12 -20.07 13.03 -6.40
N TYR A 13 -20.15 12.05 -5.52
CA TYR A 13 -19.77 10.66 -5.78
C TYR A 13 -21.02 9.83 -6.06
N GLU A 14 -20.93 8.91 -7.03
CA GLU A 14 -22.02 7.96 -7.26
C GLU A 14 -22.02 6.89 -6.15
N LEU A 15 -23.22 6.57 -5.66
CA LEU A 15 -23.44 5.54 -4.66
C LEU A 15 -24.15 4.33 -5.29
N ALA A 16 -23.68 3.14 -4.94
CA ALA A 16 -24.36 1.89 -5.24
C ALA A 16 -24.70 1.18 -3.93
N PHE A 17 -25.83 0.46 -3.90
CA PHE A 17 -26.18 -0.37 -2.76
C PHE A 17 -25.16 -1.50 -2.55
N VAL A 18 -24.95 -1.86 -1.28
CA VAL A 18 -24.18 -3.03 -0.88
C VAL A 18 -25.13 -4.21 -0.73
N GLY A 19 -24.77 -5.36 -1.30
CA GLY A 19 -25.61 -6.57 -1.28
C GLY A 19 -26.92 -6.39 -2.04
N ASP A 20 -27.99 -7.01 -1.54
CA ASP A 20 -29.30 -7.03 -2.19
C ASP A 20 -30.23 -5.87 -1.76
N ALA A 21 -29.70 -4.88 -1.05
CA ALA A 21 -30.50 -3.73 -0.61
C ALA A 21 -31.04 -2.95 -1.82
N LYS A 22 -32.34 -2.62 -1.80
CA LYS A 22 -33.02 -1.88 -2.89
C LYS A 22 -33.56 -0.52 -2.45
N SER A 23 -33.47 -0.19 -1.17
CA SER A 23 -34.01 1.03 -0.59
C SER A 23 -33.12 1.55 0.52
N PHE A 24 -33.04 2.87 0.64
CA PHE A 24 -32.31 3.53 1.72
C PHE A 24 -33.10 3.46 3.04
N ASP A 25 -32.42 3.07 4.11
CA ASP A 25 -32.91 3.12 5.48
C ASP A 25 -32.13 4.15 6.29
N VAL A 26 -32.79 5.26 6.63
CA VAL A 26 -32.20 6.39 7.39
C VAL A 26 -31.66 5.96 8.75
N LYS A 27 -32.16 4.86 9.33
CA LYS A 27 -31.73 4.39 10.66
C LYS A 27 -30.44 3.58 10.63
N LYS A 28 -29.95 3.17 9.45
CA LYS A 28 -28.74 2.36 9.31
C LYS A 28 -27.54 3.22 8.90
N PRO A 29 -26.31 2.89 9.36
CA PRO A 29 -25.11 3.58 8.90
C PRO A 29 -24.97 3.51 7.37
N ILE A 30 -24.53 4.62 6.75
CA ILE A 30 -24.44 4.72 5.29
C ILE A 30 -23.49 3.64 4.71
N ALA A 31 -22.35 3.39 5.34
CA ALA A 31 -21.37 2.39 4.89
C ALA A 31 -21.86 0.93 4.97
N LYS A 32 -22.93 0.65 5.71
CA LYS A 32 -23.57 -0.68 5.70
C LYS A 32 -24.57 -0.85 4.56
N GLN A 33 -24.92 0.23 3.88
CA GLN A 33 -25.96 0.26 2.86
C GLN A 33 -25.40 0.62 1.49
N PHE A 34 -24.37 1.46 1.44
CA PHE A 34 -23.81 1.99 0.21
C PHE A 34 -22.30 1.84 0.17
N LYS A 35 -21.82 1.81 -1.06
CA LYS A 35 -20.42 2.00 -1.44
C LYS A 35 -20.33 3.06 -2.51
N ILE A 36 -19.20 3.75 -2.55
CA ILE A 36 -18.92 4.71 -3.61
C ILE A 36 -18.40 3.95 -4.84
N VAL A 37 -18.98 4.23 -6.00
CA VAL A 37 -18.63 3.62 -7.28
C VAL A 37 -18.16 4.69 -8.27
N PRO A 38 -17.30 4.34 -9.24
CA PRO A 38 -16.84 5.30 -10.22
C PRO A 38 -17.99 5.70 -11.14
N ALA A 39 -18.21 7.01 -11.30
CA ALA A 39 -19.12 7.52 -12.30
C ALA A 39 -18.63 7.12 -13.70
N LYS A 40 -19.55 6.65 -14.56
CA LYS A 40 -19.22 6.28 -15.95
C LYS A 40 -18.57 7.44 -16.72
N ARG A 41 -19.04 8.66 -16.45
CA ARG A 41 -18.45 9.91 -16.89
C ARG A 41 -18.66 10.97 -15.81
N GLY A 42 -17.59 11.43 -15.17
CA GLY A 42 -17.63 12.58 -14.28
C GLY A 42 -18.17 13.79 -15.04
N LYS A 43 -19.25 14.39 -14.51
CA LYS A 43 -19.90 15.56 -15.12
C LYS A 43 -19.35 16.82 -14.47
N VAL A 44 -19.21 17.87 -15.27
CA VAL A 44 -18.89 19.20 -14.77
C VAL A 44 -20.13 20.06 -14.94
N ALA A 45 -20.62 20.60 -13.83
CA ALA A 45 -21.83 21.41 -13.80
C ALA A 45 -21.51 22.83 -13.35
N VAL A 46 -22.10 23.79 -14.06
CA VAL A 46 -22.29 25.15 -13.55
C VAL A 46 -23.69 25.18 -12.93
N PHE A 47 -24.58 26.08 -13.35
CA PHE A 47 -26.01 25.97 -13.04
C PHE A 47 -26.68 24.78 -13.76
N PHE A 48 -26.06 24.32 -14.85
CA PHE A 48 -26.50 23.19 -15.68
C PHE A 48 -25.26 22.34 -16.04
N PRO A 49 -25.44 21.07 -16.46
CA PRO A 49 -24.35 20.25 -16.94
C PRO A 49 -23.72 20.84 -18.21
N ALA A 50 -22.40 20.97 -18.23
CA ALA A 50 -21.64 21.30 -19.44
C ALA A 50 -21.45 20.01 -20.26
N GLU A 51 -22.41 19.68 -21.13
CA GLU A 51 -22.53 18.37 -21.79
C GLU A 51 -21.30 17.95 -22.63
N LYS A 52 -20.54 18.92 -23.16
CA LYS A 52 -19.30 18.69 -23.93
C LYS A 52 -18.04 18.78 -23.09
N GLU A 53 -18.13 19.20 -21.83
CA GLU A 53 -16.98 19.25 -20.93
C GLU A 53 -16.55 17.84 -20.51
N THR A 54 -15.24 17.61 -20.41
CA THR A 54 -14.67 16.35 -19.94
C THR A 54 -13.57 16.61 -18.93
N SER A 55 -13.83 16.33 -17.65
CA SER A 55 -12.81 16.43 -16.61
C SER A 55 -11.84 15.24 -16.60
N GLY A 56 -12.26 14.09 -17.13
CA GLY A 56 -11.55 12.81 -17.00
C GLY A 56 -11.68 12.17 -15.61
N LEU A 57 -12.37 12.82 -14.67
CA LEU A 57 -12.61 12.30 -13.33
C LEU A 57 -13.78 11.30 -13.31
N ARG A 58 -13.80 10.44 -12.28
CA ARG A 58 -14.86 9.44 -12.06
C ARG A 58 -15.84 9.86 -10.95
N PHE A 59 -15.95 11.16 -10.72
CA PHE A 59 -16.93 11.81 -9.86
C PHE A 59 -17.32 13.16 -10.45
N HIS A 60 -18.44 13.72 -10.02
CA HIS A 60 -18.97 14.97 -10.58
C HIS A 60 -18.39 16.19 -9.86
N LEU A 61 -18.23 17.27 -10.61
CA LEU A 61 -17.79 18.58 -10.13
C LEU A 61 -18.91 19.60 -10.34
N HIS A 62 -19.07 20.49 -9.37
CA HIS A 62 -19.90 21.67 -9.51
C HIS A 62 -19.16 22.91 -9.02
N ALA A 63 -19.15 23.96 -9.85
CA ALA A 63 -18.65 25.27 -9.47
C ALA A 63 -19.27 26.34 -10.37
N PRO A 64 -19.33 27.61 -9.95
CA PRO A 64 -19.86 28.71 -10.75
C PRO A 64 -18.85 29.16 -11.83
N PHE A 65 -18.40 28.22 -12.66
CA PHE A 65 -17.50 28.49 -13.77
C PHE A 65 -18.14 29.44 -14.78
N ILE A 66 -17.31 30.25 -15.43
CA ILE A 66 -17.67 30.96 -16.65
C ILE A 66 -17.73 29.93 -17.78
N PRO A 67 -18.90 29.64 -18.38
CA PRO A 67 -18.99 28.73 -19.50
C PRO A 67 -18.62 29.43 -20.82
N GLU A 68 -18.41 28.65 -21.87
CA GLU A 68 -18.37 29.18 -23.24
C GLU A 68 -19.72 29.78 -23.67
N LEU A 69 -19.76 30.56 -24.76
CA LEU A 69 -21.00 31.12 -25.32
C LEU A 69 -22.04 30.04 -25.63
N SER A 70 -21.57 28.88 -26.10
CA SER A 70 -22.40 27.70 -26.39
C SER A 70 -23.00 27.06 -25.14
N ARG A 71 -22.45 27.37 -23.96
CA ARG A 71 -22.74 26.76 -22.66
C ARG A 71 -22.41 25.27 -22.58
N ALA A 72 -21.80 24.70 -23.61
CA ALA A 72 -21.54 23.27 -23.69
C ALA A 72 -20.25 22.85 -22.94
N SER A 73 -19.32 23.78 -22.73
CA SER A 73 -18.04 23.56 -22.05
C SER A 73 -17.66 24.73 -21.14
N ILE A 74 -16.59 24.56 -20.37
CA ILE A 74 -16.03 25.60 -19.52
C ILE A 74 -15.06 26.47 -20.31
N LYS A 75 -15.21 27.80 -20.19
CA LYS A 75 -14.32 28.75 -20.86
C LYS A 75 -12.91 28.59 -20.28
N SER A 76 -11.91 28.44 -21.15
CA SER A 76 -10.51 28.52 -20.72
C SER A 76 -10.14 29.97 -20.43
N SER A 77 -10.28 30.39 -19.17
CA SER A 77 -9.97 31.75 -18.75
C SER A 77 -9.36 31.81 -17.34
N PRO A 78 -8.53 32.83 -17.04
CA PRO A 78 -7.89 32.97 -15.73
C PRO A 78 -8.87 33.04 -14.56
N GLU A 79 -10.08 33.56 -14.78
CA GLU A 79 -11.13 33.72 -13.75
C GLU A 79 -11.66 32.38 -13.24
N ASN A 80 -11.54 31.30 -14.04
CA ASN A 80 -11.93 29.96 -13.62
C ASN A 80 -10.84 29.25 -12.80
N LEU A 81 -9.59 29.73 -12.82
CA LEU A 81 -8.47 29.08 -12.12
C LEU A 81 -8.71 28.97 -10.60
N PRO A 82 -9.17 30.02 -9.88
CA PRO A 82 -9.47 29.91 -8.45
C PRO A 82 -10.57 28.90 -8.11
N LEU A 83 -11.46 28.56 -9.06
CA LEU A 83 -12.51 27.56 -8.85
C LEU A 83 -11.95 26.13 -8.90
N PHE A 84 -10.99 25.86 -9.79
CA PHE A 84 -10.29 24.57 -9.81
C PHE A 84 -9.48 24.36 -8.52
N GLU A 85 -8.86 25.41 -7.99
CA GLU A 85 -8.16 25.36 -6.70
C GLU A 85 -9.11 25.15 -5.52
N GLN A 86 -10.29 25.79 -5.54
CA GLN A 86 -11.31 25.53 -4.52
C GLN A 86 -11.83 24.09 -4.61
N LEU A 87 -12.05 23.55 -5.81
CA LEU A 87 -12.45 22.16 -6.02
C LEU A 87 -11.37 21.17 -5.56
N SER A 88 -10.09 21.47 -5.79
CA SER A 88 -8.98 20.62 -5.33
C SER A 88 -8.91 20.55 -3.81
N ALA A 89 -9.08 21.70 -3.13
CA ALA A 89 -9.15 21.77 -1.67
C ALA A 89 -10.38 21.02 -1.11
N VAL A 90 -11.54 21.15 -1.75
CA VAL A 90 -12.74 20.41 -1.36
C VAL A 90 -12.57 18.89 -1.60
N ALA A 91 -11.83 18.49 -2.64
CA ALA A 91 -11.56 17.09 -2.93
C ALA A 91 -10.60 16.45 -1.95
N ALA A 92 -9.56 17.17 -1.52
CA ALA A 92 -8.70 16.72 -0.43
C ALA A 92 -9.50 16.61 0.88
N LYS A 93 -10.31 17.62 1.20
CA LYS A 93 -11.11 17.63 2.44
C LYS A 93 -12.16 16.52 2.47
N SER A 94 -12.81 16.21 1.34
CA SER A 94 -13.87 15.19 1.27
C SER A 94 -13.37 13.81 1.67
N LEU A 95 -12.09 13.50 1.48
CA LEU A 95 -11.49 12.21 1.88
C LEU A 95 -11.67 11.93 3.38
N HIS A 96 -11.56 12.97 4.22
CA HIS A 96 -11.74 12.85 5.67
C HIS A 96 -13.21 12.56 6.03
N GLU A 97 -14.15 13.20 5.36
CA GLU A 97 -15.59 12.94 5.53
C GLU A 97 -15.94 11.53 5.05
N ILE A 98 -15.43 11.11 3.89
CA ILE A 98 -15.61 9.77 3.34
C ILE A 98 -15.05 8.71 4.29
N LYS A 99 -13.90 8.99 4.93
CA LYS A 99 -13.34 8.15 6.00
C LYS A 99 -14.29 8.08 7.20
N ALA A 100 -14.76 9.23 7.70
CA ALA A 100 -15.65 9.30 8.86
C ALA A 100 -16.98 8.57 8.63
N LEU A 101 -17.47 8.56 7.38
CA LEU A 101 -18.66 7.82 6.97
C LEU A 101 -18.43 6.31 6.81
N GLY A 102 -17.19 5.83 6.91
CA GLY A 102 -16.82 4.43 6.69
C GLY A 102 -16.79 4.02 5.21
N LEU A 103 -16.73 4.99 4.29
CA LEU A 103 -16.78 4.76 2.84
C LEU A 103 -15.40 4.79 2.17
N LEU A 104 -14.33 5.12 2.90
CA LEU A 104 -12.95 5.12 2.40
C LEU A 104 -12.40 3.68 2.31
N THR A 105 -12.80 2.97 1.26
CA THR A 105 -12.45 1.56 1.02
C THR A 105 -11.48 1.39 -0.16
N GLY A 106 -10.95 0.18 -0.35
CA GLY A 106 -10.17 -0.15 -1.55
C GLY A 106 -10.93 0.08 -2.85
N GLU A 107 -12.23 -0.22 -2.88
CA GLU A 107 -13.10 0.07 -4.04
C GLU A 107 -13.21 1.58 -4.29
N PHE A 108 -13.36 2.39 -3.24
CA PHE A 108 -13.39 3.85 -3.38
C PHE A 108 -12.11 4.39 -4.02
N LEU A 109 -10.93 3.81 -3.74
CA LEU A 109 -9.69 4.23 -4.40
C LEU A 109 -9.75 4.11 -5.93
N SER A 110 -10.55 3.19 -6.48
CA SER A 110 -10.80 3.07 -7.92
C SER A 110 -11.57 4.25 -8.52
N THR A 111 -12.12 5.12 -7.69
CA THR A 111 -12.84 6.34 -8.13
C THR A 111 -11.93 7.57 -8.18
N LEU A 112 -10.80 7.52 -7.48
CA LEU A 112 -9.85 8.63 -7.40
C LEU A 112 -8.93 8.69 -8.63
N PRO A 113 -8.54 9.88 -9.08
CA PRO A 113 -7.63 10.04 -10.21
C PRO A 113 -6.22 9.56 -9.87
N ASN A 114 -5.58 8.91 -10.82
CA ASN A 114 -4.21 8.40 -10.75
C ASN A 114 -3.32 9.03 -11.83
N ASN A 115 -2.03 8.71 -11.84
CA ASN A 115 -1.05 9.32 -12.74
C ASN A 115 -1.24 8.89 -14.21
N ASP A 116 -1.88 7.75 -14.46
CA ASP A 116 -2.15 7.25 -15.82
C ASP A 116 -3.43 7.87 -16.40
N ASP A 117 -4.25 8.54 -15.60
CA ASP A 117 -5.48 9.17 -16.09
C ASP A 117 -5.15 10.38 -16.99
N PRO A 118 -5.71 10.44 -18.22
CA PRO A 118 -5.53 11.57 -19.11
C PRO A 118 -6.43 12.74 -18.67
N LEU A 119 -5.98 13.50 -17.69
CA LEU A 119 -6.71 14.67 -17.19
C LEU A 119 -6.26 15.95 -17.92
N PRO A 120 -7.19 16.83 -18.35
CA PRO A 120 -6.83 18.17 -18.80
C PRO A 120 -6.12 18.93 -17.68
N LYS A 121 -5.21 19.83 -18.06
CA LYS A 121 -4.32 20.55 -17.13
C LYS A 121 -5.07 21.25 -16.00
N GLN A 122 -6.26 21.82 -16.27
CA GLN A 122 -7.05 22.51 -15.25
C GLN A 122 -7.59 21.57 -14.16
N TYR A 123 -7.81 20.29 -14.45
CA TYR A 123 -8.31 19.30 -13.50
C TYR A 123 -7.19 18.52 -12.79
N ALA A 124 -5.96 18.56 -13.32
CA ALA A 124 -4.81 17.87 -12.73
C ALA A 124 -4.55 18.33 -11.28
N VAL A 125 -4.81 19.60 -10.96
CA VAL A 125 -4.68 20.15 -9.59
C VAL A 125 -5.54 19.40 -8.56
N ILE A 126 -6.69 18.84 -8.98
CA ILE A 126 -7.56 18.02 -8.11
C ILE A 126 -6.89 16.69 -7.78
N ARG A 127 -6.30 16.02 -8.78
CA ARG A 127 -5.51 14.80 -8.55
C ARG A 127 -4.35 15.08 -7.61
N ASP A 128 -3.60 16.14 -7.87
CA ASP A 128 -2.39 16.45 -7.10
C ASP A 128 -2.74 16.76 -5.63
N ALA A 129 -3.85 17.46 -5.37
CA ALA A 129 -4.35 17.69 -4.02
C ALA A 129 -4.76 16.39 -3.32
N ILE A 130 -5.49 15.49 -4.00
CA ILE A 130 -5.88 14.17 -3.46
C ILE A 130 -4.64 13.34 -3.10
N LEU A 131 -3.69 13.22 -4.04
CA LEU A 131 -2.46 12.46 -3.83
C LEU A 131 -1.63 13.04 -2.67
N ASN A 132 -1.49 14.36 -2.60
CA ASN A 132 -0.76 15.02 -1.51
C ASN A 132 -1.43 14.80 -0.15
N GLU A 133 -2.76 14.89 -0.09
CA GLU A 133 -3.50 14.68 1.15
C GLU A 133 -3.34 13.22 1.64
N MET A 134 -3.47 12.23 0.76
CA MET A 134 -3.30 10.82 1.14
C MET A 134 -1.83 10.43 1.42
N ARG A 135 -0.86 11.12 0.81
CA ARG A 135 0.57 10.94 1.13
C ARG A 135 0.92 11.42 2.54
N THR A 136 0.24 12.46 3.02
CA THR A 136 0.62 13.16 4.25
C THR A 136 -0.30 12.90 5.44
N LYS A 137 -1.56 12.50 5.21
CA LYS A 137 -2.57 12.23 6.25
C LYS A 137 -2.95 10.76 6.30
N SER A 138 -3.47 10.32 7.44
CA SER A 138 -3.95 8.95 7.68
C SER A 138 -5.23 8.62 6.92
N LEU A 139 -5.12 8.48 5.60
CA LEU A 139 -6.22 8.26 4.65
C LEU A 139 -6.01 7.05 3.73
N VAL A 140 -4.82 6.44 3.68
CA VAL A 140 -4.63 5.23 2.89
C VAL A 140 -5.01 4.02 3.74
N PRO A 141 -5.94 3.15 3.30
CA PRO A 141 -6.28 1.94 4.03
C PRO A 141 -5.05 1.03 4.21
N THR A 142 -4.87 0.50 5.41
CA THR A 142 -3.79 -0.45 5.73
C THR A 142 -4.27 -1.89 5.61
N TYR A 143 -3.34 -2.82 5.45
CA TYR A 143 -3.65 -4.26 5.46
C TYR A 143 -4.35 -4.70 6.77
N GLY A 144 -4.00 -4.06 7.90
CA GLY A 144 -4.61 -4.31 9.20
C GLY A 144 -5.99 -3.68 9.41
N GLY A 145 -6.56 -3.02 8.39
CA GLY A 145 -7.91 -2.42 8.45
C GLY A 145 -7.97 -1.00 9.04
N GLU A 146 -6.83 -0.39 9.32
CA GLU A 146 -6.75 1.02 9.76
C GLU A 146 -6.43 1.96 8.58
N PHE A 147 -5.96 3.18 8.89
CA PHE A 147 -5.53 4.16 7.90
C PHE A 147 -4.19 4.79 8.29
N ALA A 148 -3.33 5.00 7.30
CA ALA A 148 -2.02 5.63 7.48
C ALA A 148 -1.68 6.56 6.30
N PRO A 149 -0.74 7.50 6.47
CA PRO A 149 -0.21 8.28 5.36
C PRO A 149 0.64 7.40 4.45
N ALA A 150 0.57 7.62 3.13
CA ALA A 150 1.26 6.79 2.15
C ALA A 150 2.78 6.70 2.39
N LYS A 151 3.41 7.78 2.87
CA LYS A 151 4.85 7.82 3.19
C LYS A 151 5.29 6.80 4.25
N ARG A 152 4.36 6.36 5.11
CA ARG A 152 4.59 5.36 6.16
C ARG A 152 4.34 3.92 5.68
N LEU A 153 3.77 3.77 4.50
CA LEU A 153 3.33 2.47 4.02
C LEU A 153 4.39 1.80 3.14
N PHE A 154 4.29 0.48 3.08
CA PHE A 154 4.95 -0.35 2.08
C PHE A 154 3.94 -1.20 1.31
N GLN A 155 4.29 -1.55 0.08
CA GLN A 155 3.59 -2.54 -0.74
C GLN A 155 4.43 -3.82 -0.83
N ALA A 156 3.76 -4.97 -0.72
CA ALA A 156 4.38 -6.28 -0.88
C ALA A 156 3.38 -7.32 -1.38
N ARG A 157 3.90 -8.45 -1.86
CA ARG A 157 3.10 -9.65 -2.16
C ARG A 157 2.44 -10.18 -0.87
N ALA A 158 1.35 -10.92 -1.02
CA ALA A 158 0.56 -11.42 0.12
C ALA A 158 1.39 -12.23 1.12
N SER A 159 2.26 -13.13 0.63
CA SER A 159 3.12 -13.98 1.46
C SER A 159 4.03 -13.18 2.40
N LEU A 160 4.53 -12.04 1.96
CA LEU A 160 5.41 -11.20 2.76
C LEU A 160 4.64 -10.36 3.77
N ARG A 161 3.44 -9.89 3.40
CA ARG A 161 2.52 -9.17 4.30
C ARG A 161 2.02 -10.05 5.44
N SER A 162 1.82 -11.34 5.18
CA SER A 162 1.47 -12.32 6.22
C SER A 162 2.67 -12.71 7.08
N LEU A 163 3.88 -12.71 6.52
CA LEU A 163 5.09 -13.07 7.24
C LEU A 163 5.52 -11.97 8.23
N LEU A 164 5.59 -10.71 7.78
CA LEU A 164 6.12 -9.63 8.61
C LEU A 164 4.99 -8.82 9.25
N SER A 165 4.91 -8.86 10.59
CA SER A 165 4.08 -7.94 11.36
C SER A 165 4.54 -6.48 11.17
N PRO A 166 3.75 -5.48 11.58
CA PRO A 166 4.21 -4.08 11.58
C PRO A 166 5.51 -3.87 12.37
N GLU A 167 5.68 -4.56 13.49
CA GLU A 167 6.89 -4.52 14.32
C GLU A 167 8.09 -5.14 13.58
N ASP A 168 7.87 -6.24 12.87
CA ASP A 168 8.89 -6.88 12.06
C ASP A 168 9.29 -6.01 10.88
N LEU A 169 8.31 -5.41 10.20
CA LEU A 169 8.55 -4.48 9.12
C LEU A 169 9.36 -3.27 9.60
N ALA A 170 9.05 -2.72 10.78
CA ALA A 170 9.83 -1.65 11.40
C ALA A 170 11.28 -2.09 11.66
N PHE A 171 11.45 -3.29 12.21
CA PHE A 171 12.76 -3.86 12.49
C PHE A 171 13.61 -4.06 11.22
N VAL A 172 13.09 -4.75 10.21
CA VAL A 172 13.84 -5.09 8.98
C VAL A 172 14.08 -3.88 8.07
N THR A 173 13.25 -2.83 8.17
CA THR A 173 13.46 -1.58 7.42
C THR A 173 14.22 -0.52 8.19
N GLY A 174 14.47 -0.72 9.50
CA GLY A 174 15.08 0.27 10.37
C GLY A 174 14.26 1.55 10.56
N ARG A 175 12.95 1.52 10.24
CA ARG A 175 12.09 2.69 10.32
C ARG A 175 11.43 2.83 11.69
N GLU A 176 11.52 4.03 12.25
CA GLU A 176 10.97 4.35 13.56
C GLU A 176 9.56 4.95 13.49
N ASP A 177 9.08 5.31 12.30
CA ASP A 177 7.80 5.98 12.14
C ASP A 177 6.59 5.03 12.13
N GLN A 178 6.78 3.78 12.56
CA GLN A 178 5.78 2.70 12.62
C GLN A 178 5.26 2.29 11.23
N PRO A 179 6.14 1.77 10.34
CA PRO A 179 5.73 1.38 9.00
C PRO A 179 4.69 0.26 9.02
N GLN A 180 3.80 0.29 8.03
CA GLN A 180 2.74 -0.70 7.89
C GLN A 180 2.56 -1.11 6.42
N TRP A 181 1.93 -2.25 6.22
CA TRP A 181 1.51 -2.67 4.88
C TRP A 181 0.28 -1.89 4.42
N SER A 182 0.30 -1.39 3.19
CA SER A 182 -0.91 -0.90 2.53
C SER A 182 -1.80 -2.07 2.10
N ILE A 183 -3.07 -1.78 1.81
CA ILE A 183 -3.90 -2.72 1.06
C ILE A 183 -3.32 -2.98 -0.34
N SER A 184 -3.67 -4.13 -0.92
CA SER A 184 -3.38 -4.42 -2.33
C SER A 184 -4.64 -4.29 -3.16
N ALA A 185 -4.47 -3.95 -4.44
CA ALA A 185 -5.55 -4.08 -5.40
C ALA A 185 -5.83 -5.57 -5.68
N PRO A 186 -7.10 -5.99 -5.81
CA PRO A 186 -7.44 -7.36 -6.20
C PRO A 186 -6.93 -7.73 -7.59
N GLN A 187 -6.84 -6.75 -8.49
CA GLN A 187 -6.41 -6.95 -9.87
C GLN A 187 -5.29 -5.95 -10.23
N LYS A 188 -4.19 -6.47 -10.78
CA LYS A 188 -3.07 -5.67 -11.32
C LYS A 188 -3.56 -4.78 -12.46
N ASN A 189 -3.04 -3.56 -12.56
CA ASN A 189 -3.45 -2.55 -13.55
C ASN A 189 -4.92 -2.11 -13.43
N SER A 190 -5.62 -2.44 -12.34
CA SER A 190 -6.92 -1.82 -12.04
C SER A 190 -6.73 -0.36 -11.64
N ASN A 191 -7.82 0.43 -11.62
CA ASN A 191 -7.75 1.82 -11.17
C ASN A 191 -7.31 1.94 -9.71
N GLN A 192 -7.71 1.00 -8.84
CA GLN A 192 -7.19 0.92 -7.48
C GLN A 192 -5.68 0.72 -7.45
N ASP A 193 -5.16 -0.21 -8.27
CA ASP A 193 -3.73 -0.52 -8.35
C ASP A 193 -2.94 0.71 -8.80
N ARG A 194 -3.35 1.31 -9.93
CA ARG A 194 -2.75 2.54 -10.47
C ARG A 194 -2.79 3.70 -9.48
N PHE A 195 -3.90 3.86 -8.75
CA PHE A 195 -4.02 4.87 -7.72
C PHE A 195 -3.01 4.64 -6.59
N LEU A 196 -2.92 3.41 -6.07
CA LEU A 196 -1.95 3.05 -5.04
C LEU A 196 -0.50 3.27 -5.52
N SER A 197 -0.18 2.91 -6.77
CA SER A 197 1.13 3.20 -7.37
C SER A 197 1.39 4.71 -7.47
N SER A 198 0.36 5.50 -7.76
CA SER A 198 0.47 6.97 -7.87
C SER A 198 0.78 7.64 -6.53
N LEU A 199 0.51 6.98 -5.40
CA LEU A 199 0.85 7.51 -4.08
C LEU A 199 2.36 7.49 -3.80
N GLY A 200 3.16 6.76 -4.58
CA GLY A 200 4.60 6.63 -4.33
C GLY A 200 4.92 5.81 -3.08
N ILE A 201 4.10 4.78 -2.80
CA ILE A 201 4.33 3.86 -1.69
C ILE A 201 5.53 2.98 -2.05
N ASN A 202 6.50 2.87 -1.14
CA ASN A 202 7.69 2.05 -1.37
C ASN A 202 7.33 0.57 -1.44
N THR A 203 7.97 -0.16 -2.36
CA THR A 203 7.86 -1.61 -2.40
C THR A 203 8.85 -2.25 -1.43
N TRP A 204 8.44 -3.35 -0.81
CA TRP A 204 9.34 -4.22 -0.05
C TRP A 204 9.02 -5.67 -0.43
N ASP A 205 10.03 -6.42 -0.85
CA ASP A 205 9.88 -7.73 -1.48
C ASP A 205 10.84 -8.77 -0.88
N ALA A 206 10.77 -10.00 -1.40
CA ALA A 206 11.61 -11.09 -0.95
C ALA A 206 13.10 -10.82 -1.19
N GLU A 207 13.46 -10.10 -2.25
CA GLU A 207 14.85 -9.71 -2.51
C GLU A 207 15.38 -8.76 -1.44
N LYS A 208 14.59 -7.77 -1.01
CA LYS A 208 14.98 -6.90 0.10
C LYS A 208 15.07 -7.64 1.43
N LEU A 209 14.22 -8.65 1.66
CA LEU A 209 14.32 -9.52 2.83
C LEU A 209 15.60 -10.38 2.80
N LYS A 210 15.91 -10.98 1.65
CA LYS A 210 17.17 -11.72 1.42
C LYS A 210 18.37 -10.82 1.68
N SER A 211 18.42 -9.66 1.03
CA SER A 211 19.47 -8.66 1.22
C SER A 211 19.62 -8.22 2.68
N PHE A 212 18.52 -8.06 3.42
CA PHE A 212 18.55 -7.74 4.85
C PHE A 212 19.29 -8.81 5.65
N PHE A 213 18.99 -10.09 5.43
CA PHE A 213 19.66 -11.19 6.11
C PHE A 213 21.12 -11.32 5.72
N GLU A 214 21.45 -11.22 4.44
CA GLU A 214 22.83 -11.30 3.93
C GLU A 214 23.73 -10.19 4.50
N ALA A 215 23.15 -9.02 4.80
CA ALA A 215 23.84 -7.89 5.41
C ALA A 215 23.91 -7.97 6.95
N ASN A 216 22.92 -8.55 7.63
CA ASN A 216 22.81 -8.42 9.10
C ASN A 216 22.86 -9.73 9.89
N ALA A 217 22.95 -10.88 9.22
CA ALA A 217 23.07 -12.19 9.86
C ALA A 217 24.22 -13.02 9.27
N ARG A 218 25.27 -12.38 8.76
CA ARG A 218 26.43 -13.06 8.17
C ARG A 218 27.75 -12.45 8.68
N GLU A 219 28.74 -13.30 8.90
CA GLU A 219 30.07 -12.86 9.33
C GLU A 219 30.79 -12.09 8.21
N ALA A 220 31.50 -11.02 8.58
CA ALA A 220 32.37 -10.31 7.64
C ALA A 220 33.58 -11.17 7.29
N HIS A 221 33.67 -11.61 6.04
CA HIS A 221 34.85 -12.34 5.54
C HIS A 221 36.02 -11.45 5.09
N SER A 222 35.85 -10.11 5.06
CA SER A 222 36.87 -9.16 4.64
C SER A 222 36.55 -7.73 5.11
N PHE A 223 37.56 -6.86 5.17
CA PHE A 223 37.42 -5.43 5.49
C PHE A 223 36.52 -4.65 4.51
N TYR A 224 36.29 -5.17 3.30
CA TYR A 224 35.42 -4.55 2.28
C TYR A 224 33.98 -5.10 2.27
N ASN A 225 33.63 -5.96 3.23
CA ASN A 225 32.32 -6.57 3.30
C ASN A 225 31.52 -5.97 4.47
N ASP A 226 30.47 -5.21 4.15
CA ASP A 226 29.61 -4.53 5.12
C ASP A 226 28.66 -5.48 5.87
N SER A 227 28.72 -6.79 5.62
CA SER A 227 27.92 -7.76 6.37
C SER A 227 28.39 -7.85 7.82
N LYS A 228 27.45 -7.91 8.76
CA LYS A 228 27.73 -8.15 10.18
C LYS A 228 26.83 -9.24 10.73
N LEU A 229 27.34 -9.99 11.69
CA LEU A 229 26.52 -10.87 12.51
C LEU A 229 25.89 -10.04 13.64
N ASP A 230 24.74 -9.42 13.36
CA ASP A 230 24.08 -8.56 14.33
C ASP A 230 23.29 -9.39 15.36
N LEU A 231 23.73 -9.37 16.61
CA LEU A 231 23.07 -10.07 17.72
C LEU A 231 21.61 -9.62 17.92
N LYS A 232 21.23 -8.42 17.49
CA LYS A 232 19.83 -7.98 17.53
C LYS A 232 18.97 -8.77 16.56
N VAL A 233 19.49 -9.11 15.37
CA VAL A 233 18.79 -9.92 14.38
C VAL A 233 18.62 -11.36 14.88
N LEU A 234 19.66 -11.94 15.47
CA LEU A 234 19.58 -13.28 16.06
C LEU A 234 18.57 -13.33 17.22
N LYS A 235 18.58 -12.33 18.11
CA LYS A 235 17.59 -12.21 19.18
C LYS A 235 16.17 -12.05 18.64
N TRP A 236 16.00 -11.24 17.60
CA TRP A 236 14.71 -11.07 16.93
C TRP A 236 14.22 -12.40 16.33
N LEU A 237 15.08 -13.16 15.65
CA LEU A 237 14.75 -14.50 15.14
C LEU A 237 14.32 -15.46 16.26
N THR A 238 14.94 -15.40 17.44
CA THR A 238 14.55 -16.24 18.59
C THR A 238 13.13 -15.96 19.09
N THR A 239 12.56 -14.78 18.80
CA THR A 239 11.16 -14.46 19.15
C THR A 239 10.13 -15.10 18.20
N LYS A 240 10.58 -15.71 17.10
CA LYS A 240 9.70 -16.24 16.04
C LYS A 240 9.29 -17.68 16.31
N SER A 241 8.06 -18.00 15.93
CA SER A 241 7.55 -19.37 15.98
C SER A 241 8.19 -20.23 14.89
N GLU A 242 8.07 -21.55 15.05
CA GLU A 242 8.54 -22.51 14.04
C GLU A 242 7.77 -22.36 12.73
N GLU A 243 6.45 -22.16 12.80
CA GLU A 243 5.61 -21.86 11.63
C GLU A 243 6.07 -20.59 10.89
N TRP A 244 6.47 -19.55 11.63
CA TRP A 244 7.00 -18.33 11.02
C TRP A 244 8.30 -18.60 10.26
N LEU A 245 9.20 -19.40 10.85
CA LEU A 245 10.48 -19.77 10.23
C LEU A 245 10.28 -20.64 8.98
N GLN A 246 9.35 -21.60 9.02
CA GLN A 246 8.96 -22.39 7.87
C GLN A 246 8.45 -21.50 6.73
N ASN A 247 7.57 -20.54 7.04
CA ASN A 247 7.06 -19.58 6.06
C ASN A 247 8.16 -18.68 5.50
N LEU A 248 9.12 -18.26 6.33
CA LEU A 248 10.31 -17.52 5.88
C LEU A 248 11.13 -18.36 4.88
N TYR A 249 11.48 -19.59 5.23
CA TYR A 249 12.30 -20.45 4.37
C TYR A 249 11.58 -20.78 3.06
N ALA A 250 10.28 -21.10 3.11
CA ALA A 250 9.48 -21.35 1.91
C ALA A 250 9.41 -20.11 1.00
N LEU A 251 9.27 -18.91 1.59
CA LEU A 251 9.25 -17.66 0.85
C LEU A 251 10.60 -17.39 0.15
N LEU A 252 11.71 -17.58 0.85
CA LEU A 252 13.05 -17.35 0.29
C LEU A 252 13.42 -18.43 -0.73
N TYR A 253 13.11 -19.69 -0.47
CA TYR A 253 13.32 -20.79 -1.42
C TYR A 253 12.61 -20.49 -2.74
N LYS A 254 11.31 -20.16 -2.69
CA LYS A 254 10.54 -19.82 -3.90
C LYS A 254 11.11 -18.61 -4.64
N HIS A 255 11.62 -17.61 -3.92
CA HIS A 255 12.26 -16.45 -4.55
C HIS A 255 13.57 -16.84 -5.25
N CYS A 256 14.38 -17.68 -4.61
CA CYS A 256 15.65 -18.19 -5.15
C CYS A 256 15.49 -19.38 -6.11
N GLU A 257 14.28 -19.87 -6.38
CA GLU A 257 14.05 -20.77 -7.53
C GLU A 257 14.10 -19.98 -8.85
N ASP A 258 13.61 -18.74 -8.82
CA ASP A 258 13.59 -17.83 -9.96
C ASP A 258 14.89 -17.00 -10.07
N GLU A 259 15.66 -16.91 -8.99
CA GLU A 259 16.85 -16.07 -8.82
C GLU A 259 18.04 -16.88 -8.24
N ASP A 260 19.16 -16.24 -7.89
CA ASP A 260 20.27 -16.91 -7.20
C ASP A 260 20.10 -16.92 -5.66
N TYR A 261 20.69 -17.91 -5.01
CA TYR A 261 20.76 -18.03 -3.54
C TYR A 261 21.71 -17.01 -2.91
N GLY A 262 22.66 -16.46 -3.68
CA GLY A 262 23.60 -15.46 -3.20
C GLY A 262 24.40 -15.96 -1.99
N TYR A 263 24.33 -15.21 -0.90
CA TYR A 263 25.05 -15.51 0.34
C TYR A 263 24.17 -16.16 1.41
N LEU A 264 22.92 -16.53 1.08
CA LEU A 264 22.04 -17.25 2.01
C LEU A 264 22.68 -18.50 2.64
N PRO A 265 23.52 -19.31 1.95
CA PRO A 265 24.20 -20.43 2.59
C PRO A 265 25.07 -20.03 3.79
N ASP A 266 25.58 -18.80 3.83
CA ASP A 266 26.44 -18.28 4.91
C ASP A 266 25.68 -17.47 5.96
N VAL A 267 24.36 -17.32 5.82
CA VAL A 267 23.50 -16.58 6.76
C VAL A 267 23.17 -17.43 7.98
N HIS A 268 23.33 -16.86 9.18
CA HIS A 268 23.01 -17.43 10.49
C HIS A 268 21.54 -17.27 10.83
N PHE A 269 20.69 -17.98 10.08
CA PHE A 269 19.24 -17.96 10.25
C PHE A 269 18.60 -19.35 10.23
N VAL A 270 19.40 -20.42 10.24
CA VAL A 270 18.92 -21.80 10.34
C VAL A 270 18.78 -22.17 11.81
N LYS A 271 17.57 -22.51 12.27
CA LYS A 271 17.35 -22.97 13.65
C LYS A 271 17.91 -24.40 13.81
N LEU A 272 18.92 -24.57 14.66
CA LEU A 272 19.53 -25.88 14.93
C LEU A 272 18.84 -26.60 16.09
N GLU A 273 19.05 -27.92 16.18
CA GLU A 273 18.60 -28.73 17.33
C GLU A 273 19.26 -28.33 18.64
N SER A 274 20.48 -27.78 18.60
CA SER A 274 21.16 -27.22 19.76
C SER A 274 20.44 -26.01 20.36
N GLY A 275 19.50 -25.40 19.62
CA GLY A 275 18.87 -24.13 19.96
C GLY A 275 19.63 -22.90 19.45
N GLU A 276 20.82 -23.09 18.87
CA GLU A 276 21.62 -22.02 18.27
C GLU A 276 21.21 -21.73 16.81
N TRP A 277 21.69 -20.59 16.29
CA TRP A 277 21.50 -20.18 14.90
C TRP A 277 22.70 -20.61 14.05
N GLY A 278 22.46 -21.47 13.08
CA GLY A 278 23.45 -22.00 12.16
C GLY A 278 23.34 -21.43 10.74
N LYS A 279 24.34 -21.78 9.93
CA LYS A 279 24.43 -21.48 8.50
C LYS A 279 23.87 -22.61 7.66
N GLY A 280 23.25 -22.28 6.52
CA GLY A 280 22.76 -23.28 5.56
C GLY A 280 23.86 -24.20 5.04
N ALA A 281 25.05 -23.65 4.73
CA ALA A 281 26.20 -24.40 4.20
C ALA A 281 26.76 -25.47 5.16
N THR A 282 26.45 -25.36 6.46
CA THR A 282 26.97 -26.26 7.50
C THR A 282 25.86 -26.91 8.33
N ALA A 283 24.61 -26.83 7.89
CA ALA A 283 23.46 -27.42 8.56
C ALA A 283 22.96 -28.64 7.78
N TYR A 284 22.65 -29.71 8.50
CA TYR A 284 22.29 -31.01 7.90
C TYR A 284 20.89 -31.43 8.34
N PHE A 285 20.16 -32.09 7.44
CA PHE A 285 18.90 -32.77 7.77
C PHE A 285 19.21 -34.18 8.29
N ARG A 286 18.49 -34.61 9.32
CA ARG A 286 18.60 -35.98 9.83
C ARG A 286 17.88 -36.94 8.89
N THR A 287 18.58 -37.94 8.37
CA THR A 287 18.00 -38.97 7.49
C THR A 287 17.91 -40.36 8.12
N ASP A 288 18.83 -40.79 9.01
CA ASP A 288 18.82 -42.14 9.63
C ASP A 288 19.68 -42.26 10.92
N ALA A 289 19.84 -43.50 11.45
CA ALA A 289 20.35 -43.86 12.77
C ALA A 289 21.73 -43.29 13.16
N PHE A 290 21.78 -42.82 14.40
CA PHE A 290 22.84 -42.02 15.03
C PHE A 290 24.11 -42.80 15.39
N SER A 291 25.27 -42.14 15.24
CA SER A 291 26.51 -42.48 15.94
C SER A 291 26.73 -41.50 17.08
N ALA A 292 27.08 -41.99 18.28
CA ALA A 292 27.36 -41.19 19.47
C ALA A 292 28.49 -40.15 19.30
N ASP A 293 29.32 -40.30 18.26
CA ASP A 293 30.44 -39.40 17.95
C ASP A 293 30.10 -38.32 16.91
N ASP A 294 28.84 -38.21 16.49
CA ASP A 294 28.44 -37.24 15.47
C ASP A 294 28.36 -35.81 16.03
N ARG A 295 29.20 -34.93 15.47
CA ARG A 295 29.34 -33.51 15.85
C ARG A 295 28.76 -32.54 14.83
N LEU A 296 27.96 -33.03 13.88
CA LEU A 296 27.34 -32.17 12.86
C LEU A 296 26.22 -31.30 13.43
N ASN A 297 26.02 -30.13 12.81
CA ASN A 297 24.93 -29.22 13.15
C ASN A 297 23.64 -29.65 12.45
N TYR A 298 22.69 -30.16 13.21
CA TYR A 298 21.41 -30.63 12.68
C TYR A 298 20.34 -29.55 12.72
N VAL A 299 19.56 -29.42 11.63
CA VAL A 299 18.38 -28.55 11.57
C VAL A 299 17.35 -29.03 12.59
N ASN A 300 16.73 -28.10 13.32
CA ASN A 300 15.72 -28.41 14.32
C ASN A 300 14.56 -29.19 13.69
N LYS A 301 14.24 -30.37 14.23
CA LYS A 301 13.18 -31.24 13.70
C LYS A 301 11.82 -30.57 13.57
N ALA A 302 11.49 -29.63 14.46
CA ALA A 302 10.21 -28.93 14.41
C ALA A 302 10.06 -28.05 13.16
N ILE A 303 11.17 -27.65 12.53
CA ILE A 303 11.16 -26.94 11.24
C ILE A 303 10.82 -27.88 10.08
N LEU A 304 11.10 -29.19 10.21
CA LEU A 304 10.93 -30.19 9.15
C LEU A 304 9.53 -30.80 9.10
N ILE A 305 8.72 -30.55 10.12
CA ILE A 305 7.35 -31.09 10.23
C ILE A 305 6.40 -29.96 9.81
N ALA A 306 6.04 -29.94 8.53
CA ALA A 306 4.93 -29.15 7.99
C ALA A 306 4.14 -30.03 7.00
#